data_AF-X1I9N6-F1
#
_entry.id   AF-X1I9N6-F1
#
_cell.length_a   1.000
_cell.length_b   1.000
_cell.length_c   1.000
_cell.angle_alpha   90.00
_cell.angle_beta   90.00
_cell.angle_gamma   90.00
#
_symmetry.space_group_name_H-M   'P 1'
#
loop_
_entity.id
_entity.type
_entity.pdbx_description
1 polymer ?
#
loop_
_entity_poly.entity_id
_entity_poly.type
_entity_poly.pdbx_seq_one_letter_code
_entity_poly.pdbx_strand_id
1 'polypeptide(L)'
;LIESIREGKIPATEKNVDAAKEAYRSVTSEKVASVTEEKEVSKISAELHPVYKEKMSPCEADCPAGHAIRKTISLVQENRFEEALENVKRENPFPGVCGRVCFHPCESRCNRNEYDEGIAINALERAVFDYADASKVNKPEKKGKTGKKVAIIGSGPAGMTCAYFLSILGHEVTVFEASPFLGGIPRVAIPDYRLPKNVIDKEIEQIVELGIDIRTNTRVGKDISFSSVTLA
;
A
#
# COMPACT_ATOMS: atom_id res chain seq x y z
N LEU A 1 26.29 -14.37 20.49
CA LEU A 1 26.27 -14.48 19.02
C LEU A 1 26.84 -15.83 18.55
N ILE A 2 28.12 -16.13 18.84
CA ILE A 2 28.74 -17.42 18.46
C ILE A 2 28.04 -18.63 19.10
N GLU A 3 27.63 -18.53 20.37
CA GLU A 3 26.85 -19.59 21.02
C GLU A 3 25.46 -19.77 20.39
N SER A 4 24.77 -18.67 20.08
CA SER A 4 23.45 -18.71 19.43
C SER A 4 23.48 -19.29 18.01
N ILE A 5 24.60 -19.14 17.30
CA ILE A 5 24.87 -19.79 16.00
C ILE A 5 25.18 -21.28 16.20
N ARG A 6 26.00 -21.64 17.20
CA ARG A 6 26.29 -23.05 17.56
C ARG A 6 25.04 -23.83 17.99
N GLU A 7 24.10 -23.17 18.67
CA GLU A 7 22.83 -23.76 19.11
C GLU A 7 21.79 -23.83 17.98
N GLY A 8 22.12 -23.45 16.74
CA GLY A 8 21.23 -23.54 15.58
C GLY A 8 20.03 -22.59 15.62
N LYS A 9 19.99 -21.65 16.57
CA LYS A 9 18.89 -20.68 16.72
C LYS A 9 18.91 -19.59 15.64
N ILE A 10 20.02 -19.44 14.93
CA ILE A 10 20.18 -18.51 13.81
C ILE A 10 20.76 -19.30 12.63
N PRO A 11 20.04 -19.43 11.49
CA PRO A 11 20.57 -20.11 10.33
C PRO A 11 21.68 -19.28 9.70
N ALA A 12 22.92 -19.73 9.84
CA ALA A 12 24.09 -19.10 9.23
C ALA A 12 24.87 -20.16 8.44
N THR A 13 25.13 -19.89 7.15
CA THR A 13 26.06 -20.69 6.34
C THR A 13 27.48 -20.57 6.90
N GLU A 14 28.31 -21.62 6.81
CA GLU A 14 29.70 -21.63 7.35
C GLU A 14 30.51 -20.39 6.96
N LYS A 15 30.33 -19.89 5.73
CA LYS A 15 30.95 -18.67 5.20
C LYS A 15 30.66 -17.41 6.04
N ASN A 16 29.47 -17.30 6.64
CA ASN A 16 29.07 -16.16 7.47
C ASN A 16 29.67 -16.24 8.87
N VAL A 17 29.92 -17.46 9.36
CA VAL A 17 30.54 -17.70 10.66
C VAL A 17 32.02 -17.35 10.61
N ASP A 18 32.70 -17.70 9.53
CA ASP A 18 34.13 -17.41 9.38
C ASP A 18 34.39 -15.92 9.11
N ALA A 19 33.56 -15.26 8.31
CA ALA A 19 33.61 -13.80 8.15
C ALA A 19 33.42 -13.06 9.48
N ALA A 20 32.53 -13.55 10.36
CA ALA A 20 32.32 -12.98 11.68
C ALA A 20 33.52 -13.20 12.62
N LYS A 21 34.18 -14.37 12.55
CA LYS A 21 35.41 -14.64 13.32
C LYS A 21 36.57 -13.76 12.86
N GLU A 22 36.68 -13.53 11.56
CA GLU A 22 37.74 -12.69 10.99
C GLU A 22 37.57 -11.23 11.38
N ALA A 23 36.34 -10.69 11.29
CA ALA A 23 36.00 -9.36 11.78
C ALA A 23 36.27 -9.20 13.29
N TYR A 24 36.05 -10.24 14.10
CA TYR A 24 36.38 -10.21 15.53
C TYR A 24 37.89 -10.20 15.79
N ARG A 25 38.67 -10.91 14.96
CA ARG A 25 40.14 -10.95 15.05
C ARG A 25 40.80 -9.65 14.58
N SER A 26 40.25 -8.99 13.58
CA SER A 26 40.76 -7.69 13.11
C SER A 26 40.60 -6.62 14.18
N VAL A 27 39.48 -6.63 14.93
CA VAL A 27 39.24 -5.69 16.05
C VAL A 27 40.17 -5.95 17.24
N THR A 28 40.65 -7.18 17.41
CA THR A 28 41.52 -7.56 18.55
C THR A 28 43.02 -7.50 18.25
N SER A 29 43.43 -7.35 16.99
CA SER A 29 44.84 -7.35 16.59
C SER A 29 45.43 -5.97 16.29
N GLU A 30 44.60 -4.94 16.10
CA GLU A 30 45.10 -3.57 16.06
C GLU A 30 45.35 -3.05 17.49
N LYS A 31 46.64 -2.96 17.83
CA LYS A 31 47.18 -2.39 19.05
C LYS A 31 46.44 -1.11 19.47
N VAL A 32 45.56 -1.22 20.46
CA VAL A 32 45.15 -0.07 21.27
C VAL A 32 46.35 0.31 22.13
N ALA A 33 47.12 1.28 21.64
CA ALA A 33 48.26 1.84 22.35
C ALA A 33 47.80 2.52 23.64
N SER A 34 48.45 2.14 24.75
CA SER A 34 48.57 2.89 26.01
C SER A 34 47.29 3.49 26.61
N VAL A 35 46.56 2.69 27.38
CA VAL A 35 45.74 3.20 28.49
C VAL A 35 46.24 2.50 29.76
N THR A 36 47.09 3.18 30.53
CA THR A 36 47.65 2.70 31.80
C THR A 36 46.85 3.15 33.03
N GLU A 37 45.60 3.56 32.84
CA GLU A 37 44.66 3.74 33.94
C GLU A 37 43.65 2.60 33.88
N GLU A 38 43.72 1.69 34.87
CA GLU A 38 42.58 0.88 35.26
C GLU A 38 41.51 1.84 35.81
N LYS A 39 40.79 2.53 34.92
CA LYS A 39 39.48 3.05 35.29
C LYS A 39 38.61 1.83 35.52
N GLU A 40 38.08 1.72 36.74
CA GLU A 40 36.93 0.86 37.02
C GLU A 40 35.94 1.07 35.87
N VAL A 41 35.83 0.06 35.00
CA VAL A 41 34.75 0.01 34.04
C VAL A 41 33.54 -0.23 34.92
N SER A 42 32.92 0.86 35.37
CA SER A 42 31.63 0.83 36.05
C SER A 42 30.78 -0.11 35.23
N LYS A 43 30.40 -1.25 35.84
CA LYS A 43 29.63 -2.33 35.20
C LYS A 43 28.72 -1.69 34.16
N ILE A 44 29.05 -1.80 32.87
CA ILE A 44 28.10 -1.41 31.83
C ILE A 44 27.02 -2.45 32.02
N SER A 45 25.98 -2.10 32.78
CA SER A 45 24.85 -2.98 32.99
C SER A 45 24.33 -3.25 31.59
N ALA A 46 24.29 -4.53 31.23
CA ALA A 46 23.74 -5.01 29.98
C ALA A 46 22.21 -4.88 30.00
N GLU A 47 21.69 -3.71 30.34
CA GLU A 47 20.26 -3.37 30.35
C GLU A 47 19.86 -2.56 29.10
N LEU A 48 20.80 -2.31 28.18
CA LEU A 48 20.49 -1.84 26.83
C LEU A 48 20.08 -3.02 25.96
N HIS A 49 18.84 -3.48 26.16
CA HIS A 49 18.21 -4.39 25.22
C HIS A 49 17.74 -3.60 23.99
N PRO A 50 17.92 -4.11 22.76
CA PRO A 50 17.34 -3.49 21.57
C PRO A 50 15.82 -3.43 21.74
N VAL A 51 15.30 -2.21 21.89
CA VAL A 51 13.86 -1.98 21.93
C VAL A 51 13.36 -1.88 20.51
N TYR A 52 12.50 -2.82 20.11
CA TYR A 52 11.80 -2.72 18.84
C TYR A 52 10.85 -1.52 18.91
N LYS A 53 11.09 -0.52 18.06
CA LYS A 53 10.20 0.63 17.90
C LYS A 53 9.47 0.48 16.58
N GLU A 54 8.16 0.29 16.65
CA GLU A 54 7.32 0.39 15.46
C GLU A 54 7.34 1.82 14.96
N LYS A 55 7.86 2.00 13.75
CA LYS A 55 7.80 3.25 13.00
C LYS A 55 7.10 3.00 11.68
N MET A 56 6.33 3.99 11.25
CA MET A 56 5.83 4.05 9.88
C MET A 56 7.03 4.16 8.94
N SER A 57 7.04 3.37 7.87
CA SER A 57 8.10 3.47 6.88
C SER A 57 7.96 4.76 6.08
N PRO A 58 9.06 5.32 5.56
CA PRO A 58 8.98 6.60 4.84
C PRO A 58 8.13 6.50 3.57
N CYS A 59 8.12 5.34 2.90
CA CYS A 59 7.25 5.13 1.75
C CYS A 59 5.76 5.13 2.12
N GLU A 60 5.38 4.54 3.27
CA GLU A 60 4.01 4.57 3.79
C GLU A 60 3.61 5.99 4.21
N ALA A 61 4.52 6.70 4.89
CA ALA A 61 4.29 8.08 5.35
C ALA A 61 4.07 9.06 4.19
N ASP A 62 4.78 8.88 3.08
CA ASP A 62 4.67 9.76 1.91
C ASP A 62 3.64 9.28 0.87
N CYS A 63 2.98 8.15 1.11
CA CYS A 63 1.85 7.71 0.29
C CYS A 63 0.60 8.52 0.66
N PRO A 64 0.01 9.30 -0.27
CA PRO A 64 -1.19 10.08 0.03
C PRO A 64 -2.41 9.22 0.38
N ALA A 65 -2.43 7.97 -0.09
CA ALA A 65 -3.48 7.00 0.23
C ALA A 65 -3.21 6.22 1.53
N GLY A 66 -2.02 6.36 2.14
CA GLY A 66 -1.69 5.65 3.38
C GLY A 66 -1.53 4.14 3.22
N HIS A 67 -1.14 3.66 2.03
CA HIS A 67 -0.95 2.23 1.77
C HIS A 67 0.03 1.60 2.76
N ALA A 68 -0.26 0.38 3.22
CA ALA A 68 0.69 -0.46 3.96
C ALA A 68 1.72 -1.12 3.01
N ILE A 69 2.59 -0.30 2.42
CA ILE A 69 3.52 -0.68 1.33
C ILE A 69 4.47 -1.82 1.76
N ARG A 70 5.01 -1.80 2.98
CA ARG A 70 5.91 -2.87 3.44
C ARG A 70 5.23 -4.23 3.42
N LYS A 71 3.98 -4.28 3.87
CA LYS A 71 3.18 -5.50 3.86
C LYS A 71 2.91 -5.99 2.45
N THR A 72 2.58 -5.08 1.52
CA THR A 72 2.42 -5.45 0.10
C THR A 72 3.71 -6.04 -0.48
N ILE A 73 4.87 -5.44 -0.18
CA ILE A 73 6.18 -5.97 -0.62
C ILE A 73 6.41 -7.39 -0.09
N SER A 74 6.20 -7.63 1.22
CA SER A 74 6.36 -8.96 1.81
C SER A 74 5.43 -10.00 1.17
N LEU A 75 4.17 -9.66 0.93
CA LEU A 75 3.22 -10.56 0.27
C LEU A 75 3.65 -10.91 -1.16
N VAL A 76 4.15 -9.93 -1.92
CA VAL A 76 4.68 -10.16 -3.27
C VAL A 76 5.92 -11.04 -3.25
N GLN A 77 6.82 -10.88 -2.27
CA GLN A 77 8.00 -11.74 -2.10
C GLN A 77 7.62 -13.21 -1.85
N GLU A 78 6.47 -13.44 -1.23
CA GLU A 78 5.89 -14.77 -0.98
C GLU A 78 5.01 -15.28 -2.14
N ASN A 79 4.94 -14.55 -3.27
CA ASN A 79 4.05 -14.81 -4.41
C ASN A 79 2.54 -14.79 -4.07
N ARG A 80 2.15 -14.07 -3.01
CA ARG A 80 0.77 -13.95 -2.54
C ARG A 80 0.10 -12.71 -3.14
N PHE A 81 -0.07 -12.70 -4.47
CA PHE A 81 -0.56 -11.54 -5.22
C PHE A 81 -2.00 -11.17 -4.86
N GLU A 82 -2.87 -12.16 -4.63
CA GLU A 82 -4.27 -11.93 -4.24
C GLU A 82 -4.36 -11.18 -2.92
N GLU A 83 -3.62 -11.63 -1.90
CA GLU A 83 -3.58 -10.99 -0.58
C GLU A 83 -2.89 -9.62 -0.63
N ALA A 84 -1.89 -9.46 -1.50
CA ALA A 84 -1.27 -8.16 -1.76
C ALA A 84 -2.29 -7.17 -2.35
N LEU A 85 -3.12 -7.63 -3.29
CA LEU A 85 -4.16 -6.80 -3.89
C LEU A 85 -5.25 -6.46 -2.89
N GLU A 86 -5.68 -7.41 -2.05
CA GLU A 86 -6.57 -7.15 -0.91
C GLU A 86 -5.98 -6.09 0.02
N ASN A 87 -4.69 -6.19 0.34
CA ASN A 87 -4.00 -5.25 1.22
C ASN A 87 -4.01 -3.82 0.66
N VAL A 88 -3.77 -3.64 -0.63
CA VAL A 88 -3.81 -2.32 -1.28
C VAL A 88 -5.25 -1.78 -1.32
N LYS A 89 -6.22 -2.64 -1.64
CA LYS A 89 -7.64 -2.27 -1.75
C LYS A 89 -8.29 -1.80 -0.45
N ARG A 90 -7.66 -2.08 0.70
CA ARG A 90 -8.10 -1.55 2.00
C ARG A 90 -8.12 -0.02 2.02
N GLU A 91 -7.17 0.61 1.34
CA GLU A 91 -6.99 2.06 1.37
C GLU A 91 -7.28 2.72 0.01
N ASN A 92 -7.08 1.99 -1.09
CA ASN A 92 -7.29 2.51 -2.44
C ASN A 92 -8.05 1.53 -3.34
N PRO A 93 -9.26 1.88 -3.82
CA PRO A 93 -10.02 1.02 -4.72
C PRO A 93 -9.52 1.03 -6.17
N PHE A 94 -8.49 1.81 -6.50
CA PHE A 94 -7.92 1.96 -7.84
C PHE A 94 -6.43 1.57 -7.97
N PRO A 95 -5.97 0.41 -7.47
CA PRO A 95 -4.57 -0.02 -7.61
C PRO A 95 -4.08 -0.18 -9.07
N GLY A 96 -4.95 -0.60 -9.99
CA GLY A 96 -4.65 -0.76 -11.40
C GLY A 96 -4.38 0.57 -12.10
N VAL A 97 -5.19 1.60 -11.80
CA VAL A 97 -4.94 2.98 -12.25
C VAL A 97 -3.70 3.55 -11.56
N CYS A 98 -3.62 3.51 -10.22
CA CYS A 98 -2.52 4.10 -9.47
C CYS A 98 -1.17 3.47 -9.82
N GLY A 99 -1.09 2.15 -10.00
CA GLY A 99 0.10 1.44 -10.47
C GLY A 99 0.58 1.86 -11.87
N ARG A 100 -0.18 2.66 -12.63
CA ARG A 100 0.18 3.13 -13.97
C ARG A 100 0.41 4.63 -14.06
N VAL A 101 -0.34 5.43 -13.29
CA VAL A 101 -0.37 6.89 -13.47
C VAL A 101 0.02 7.68 -12.23
N CYS A 102 0.19 7.03 -11.07
CA CYS A 102 0.67 7.69 -9.86
C CYS A 102 2.07 8.28 -10.08
N PHE A 103 2.34 9.44 -9.48
CA PHE A 103 3.67 10.07 -9.46
C PHE A 103 4.60 9.46 -8.39
N HIS A 104 4.16 8.37 -7.74
CA HIS A 104 4.95 7.51 -6.87
C HIS A 104 5.84 8.26 -5.84
N PRO A 105 5.28 9.20 -5.05
CA PRO A 105 6.06 9.93 -4.03
C PRO A 105 6.68 9.02 -2.97
N CYS A 106 6.09 7.84 -2.77
CA CYS A 106 6.60 6.79 -1.89
C CYS A 106 7.98 6.25 -2.31
N GLU A 107 8.35 6.35 -3.58
CA GLU A 107 9.67 5.92 -4.08
C GLU A 107 10.73 6.98 -3.82
N SER A 108 10.40 8.26 -4.01
CA SER A 108 11.32 9.40 -3.82
C SER A 108 11.90 9.51 -2.42
N ARG A 109 11.19 8.96 -1.43
CA ARG A 109 11.56 9.04 -0.01
C ARG A 109 11.89 7.68 0.59
N CYS A 110 12.01 6.66 -0.25
CA CYS A 110 12.52 5.36 0.14
C CYS A 110 13.91 5.50 0.78
N ASN A 111 14.12 4.84 1.92
CA ASN A 111 15.42 4.80 2.60
C ASN A 111 16.52 4.14 1.73
N ARG A 112 16.12 3.31 0.76
CA ARG A 112 17.04 2.66 -0.18
C ARG A 112 17.74 3.65 -1.12
N ASN A 113 17.16 4.83 -1.35
CA ASN A 113 17.80 5.90 -2.13
C ASN A 113 19.15 6.36 -1.55
N GLU A 114 19.43 6.09 -0.27
CA GLU A 114 20.74 6.38 0.33
C GLU A 114 21.84 5.40 -0.11
N TYR A 115 21.48 4.28 -0.74
CA TYR A 115 22.39 3.21 -1.15
C TYR A 115 22.49 3.11 -2.66
N ASP A 116 21.36 2.90 -3.34
CA ASP A 116 21.25 2.80 -4.80
C ASP A 116 20.01 3.55 -5.31
N GLU A 117 18.86 2.87 -5.39
CA GLU A 117 17.62 3.42 -5.89
C GLU A 117 16.42 2.96 -5.05
N GLY A 118 15.38 3.79 -5.04
CA GLY A 118 14.11 3.46 -4.40
C GLY A 118 13.52 2.18 -4.97
N ILE A 119 12.82 1.42 -4.12
CA ILE A 119 12.06 0.27 -4.59
C ILE A 119 11.02 0.76 -5.59
N ALA A 120 10.90 0.09 -6.74
CA ALA A 120 9.88 0.37 -7.77
C ALA A 120 8.47 -0.03 -7.29
N ILE A 121 7.96 0.68 -6.29
CA ILE A 121 6.66 0.48 -5.64
C ILE A 121 5.52 0.62 -6.65
N ASN A 122 5.60 1.55 -7.60
CA ASN A 122 4.59 1.74 -8.64
C ASN A 122 4.51 0.54 -9.58
N ALA A 123 5.66 0.04 -10.02
CA ALA A 123 5.72 -1.18 -10.83
C ALA A 123 5.22 -2.40 -10.04
N LEU A 124 5.52 -2.47 -8.74
CA LEU A 124 5.02 -3.51 -7.85
C LEU A 124 3.49 -3.42 -7.66
N GLU A 125 2.92 -2.24 -7.47
CA GLU A 125 1.47 -2.03 -7.39
C GLU A 125 0.78 -2.45 -8.69
N ARG A 126 1.37 -2.10 -9.84
CA ARG A 126 0.89 -2.59 -11.14
C ARG A 126 0.95 -4.11 -11.24
N ALA A 127 2.07 -4.72 -10.86
CA ALA A 127 2.25 -6.16 -10.88
C ALA A 127 1.21 -6.86 -9.97
N VAL A 128 0.96 -6.30 -8.78
CA VAL A 128 -0.09 -6.77 -7.87
C VAL A 128 -1.46 -6.80 -8.55
N PHE A 129 -1.83 -5.72 -9.25
CA PHE A 129 -3.10 -5.70 -9.98
C PHE A 129 -3.12 -6.63 -11.20
N ASP A 130 -2.02 -6.72 -11.95
CA ASP A 130 -1.98 -7.45 -13.22
C ASP A 130 -1.86 -8.98 -13.03
N TYR A 131 -1.19 -9.43 -11.96
CA TYR A 131 -0.94 -10.85 -11.70
C TYR A 131 -1.91 -11.50 -10.71
N ALA A 132 -2.58 -10.72 -9.86
CA ALA A 132 -3.58 -11.27 -8.96
C ALA A 132 -4.78 -11.83 -9.73
N ASP A 133 -5.20 -13.04 -9.39
CA ASP A 133 -6.43 -13.62 -9.91
C ASP A 133 -7.63 -12.97 -9.21
N ALA A 134 -8.28 -12.04 -9.91
CA ALA A 134 -9.42 -11.29 -9.39
C ALA A 134 -10.58 -12.19 -8.90
N SER A 135 -10.69 -13.43 -9.37
CA SER A 135 -11.71 -14.38 -8.92
C SER A 135 -11.43 -14.97 -7.52
N LYS A 136 -10.18 -14.92 -7.08
CA LYS A 136 -9.71 -15.42 -5.77
C LYS A 136 -9.53 -14.33 -4.72
N VAL A 137 -9.61 -13.06 -5.15
CA VAL A 137 -9.52 -11.90 -4.26
C VAL A 137 -10.82 -11.76 -3.49
N ASN A 138 -10.73 -11.73 -2.16
CA ASN A 138 -11.89 -11.54 -1.32
C ASN A 138 -12.50 -10.16 -1.54
N LYS A 139 -13.83 -10.12 -1.68
CA LYS A 139 -14.57 -8.86 -1.67
C LYS A 139 -14.50 -8.25 -0.28
N PRO A 140 -14.48 -6.91 -0.17
CA PRO A 140 -14.48 -6.26 1.13
C PRO A 140 -15.77 -6.61 1.91
N GLU A 141 -15.61 -6.91 3.19
CA GLU A 141 -16.72 -7.23 4.07
C GLU A 141 -17.58 -5.98 4.31
N LYS A 142 -18.85 -6.04 3.92
CA LYS A 142 -19.80 -4.96 4.19
C LYS A 142 -20.26 -5.00 5.64
N LYS A 143 -20.23 -3.84 6.30
CA LYS A 143 -20.88 -3.64 7.60
C LYS A 143 -22.39 -3.72 7.47
N GLY A 144 -23.05 -3.87 8.61
CA GLY A 144 -24.52 -3.86 8.69
C GLY A 144 -25.12 -2.59 8.08
N LYS A 145 -26.29 -2.73 7.44
CA LYS A 145 -27.00 -1.62 6.81
C LYS A 145 -27.23 -0.48 7.81
N THR A 146 -26.84 0.74 7.46
CA THR A 146 -27.05 1.89 8.34
C THR A 146 -28.42 2.55 8.14
N GLY A 147 -29.16 2.18 7.09
CA GLY A 147 -30.41 2.84 6.67
C GLY A 147 -30.24 4.26 6.14
N LYS A 148 -28.99 4.73 5.95
CA LYS A 148 -28.69 6.07 5.42
C LYS A 148 -28.45 5.97 3.93
N LYS A 149 -28.93 6.97 3.20
CA LYS A 149 -28.75 7.07 1.75
C LYS A 149 -27.82 8.22 1.40
N VAL A 150 -26.95 8.03 0.43
CA VAL A 150 -25.96 9.02 0.00
C VAL A 150 -25.99 9.17 -1.52
N ALA A 151 -26.16 10.41 -1.99
CA ALA A 151 -26.00 10.77 -3.38
C ALA A 151 -24.58 11.31 -3.63
N ILE A 152 -23.92 10.80 -4.67
CA ILE A 152 -22.58 11.23 -5.11
C ILE A 152 -22.72 11.81 -6.51
N ILE A 153 -22.16 13.00 -6.73
CA ILE A 153 -22.20 13.68 -8.04
C ILE A 153 -20.82 13.56 -8.69
N GLY A 154 -20.75 12.81 -9.77
CA GLY A 154 -19.54 12.53 -10.55
C GLY A 154 -18.94 11.15 -10.25
N SER A 155 -18.57 10.44 -11.31
CA SER A 155 -18.00 9.09 -11.27
C SER A 155 -16.47 9.08 -11.49
N GLY A 156 -15.80 10.21 -11.25
CA GLY A 156 -14.34 10.25 -11.23
C GLY A 156 -13.75 9.48 -10.03
N PRO A 157 -12.42 9.41 -9.90
CA PRO A 157 -11.75 8.70 -8.81
C PRO A 157 -12.27 9.09 -7.42
N ALA A 158 -12.45 10.39 -7.16
CA ALA A 158 -12.96 10.85 -5.87
C ALA A 158 -14.37 10.32 -5.55
N GLY A 159 -15.30 10.42 -6.52
CA GLY A 159 -16.68 9.98 -6.33
C GLY A 159 -16.79 8.47 -6.19
N MET A 160 -16.07 7.71 -7.02
CA MET A 160 -16.08 6.25 -6.96
C MET A 160 -15.37 5.70 -5.72
N THR A 161 -14.28 6.34 -5.25
CA THR A 161 -13.65 5.99 -3.97
C THR A 161 -14.59 6.27 -2.79
N CYS A 162 -15.28 7.41 -2.81
CA CYS A 162 -16.31 7.70 -1.80
C CYS A 162 -17.42 6.64 -1.83
N ALA A 163 -17.90 6.26 -3.01
CA ALA A 163 -18.92 5.24 -3.18
C ALA A 163 -18.47 3.88 -2.63
N TYR A 164 -17.25 3.45 -2.98
CA TYR A 164 -16.64 2.21 -2.51
C TYR A 164 -16.66 2.12 -0.97
N PHE A 165 -16.12 3.12 -0.28
CA PHE A 165 -16.03 3.09 1.17
C PHE A 165 -17.40 3.22 1.84
N LEU A 166 -18.28 4.09 1.35
CA LEU A 166 -19.62 4.24 1.92
C LEU A 166 -20.46 2.95 1.77
N SER A 167 -20.34 2.25 0.65
CA SER A 167 -21.00 0.96 0.43
C SER A 167 -20.48 -0.13 1.37
N ILE A 168 -19.16 -0.16 1.63
CA ILE A 168 -18.56 -1.07 2.62
C ILE A 168 -19.03 -0.74 4.04
N LEU A 169 -19.23 0.54 4.35
CA LEU A 169 -19.77 0.98 5.64
C LEU A 169 -21.27 0.73 5.81
N GLY A 170 -21.96 0.18 4.78
CA GLY A 170 -23.36 -0.22 4.86
C GLY A 170 -24.35 0.88 4.47
N HIS A 171 -23.91 1.94 3.80
CA HIS A 171 -24.78 2.98 3.26
C HIS A 171 -25.37 2.58 1.90
N GLU A 172 -26.57 3.08 1.60
CA GLU A 172 -27.16 2.99 0.27
C GLU A 172 -26.63 4.15 -0.58
N VAL A 173 -25.87 3.85 -1.63
CA VAL A 173 -25.18 4.86 -2.43
C VAL A 173 -25.75 4.93 -3.83
N THR A 174 -26.03 6.15 -4.30
CA THR A 174 -26.37 6.45 -5.70
C THR A 174 -25.33 7.40 -6.29
N VAL A 175 -24.72 7.03 -7.41
CA VAL A 175 -23.76 7.86 -8.16
C VAL A 175 -24.44 8.43 -9.41
N PHE A 176 -24.43 9.76 -9.54
CA PHE A 176 -24.92 10.48 -10.71
C PHE A 176 -23.75 10.91 -11.58
N GLU A 177 -23.77 10.58 -12.86
CA GLU A 177 -22.73 10.93 -13.83
C GLU A 177 -23.35 11.58 -15.06
N ALA A 178 -22.76 12.70 -15.51
CA ALA A 178 -23.25 13.43 -16.67
C ALA A 178 -22.92 12.72 -17.99
N SER A 179 -21.82 11.99 -18.04
CA SER A 179 -21.38 11.19 -19.18
C SER A 179 -22.16 9.86 -19.30
N PRO A 180 -22.23 9.22 -20.49
CA PRO A 180 -22.70 7.85 -20.63
C PRO A 180 -21.77 6.79 -20.01
N PHE A 181 -20.54 7.15 -19.63
CA PHE A 181 -19.54 6.24 -19.07
C PHE A 181 -19.00 6.74 -17.73
N LEU A 182 -18.51 5.81 -16.91
CA LEU A 182 -17.95 6.08 -15.59
C LEU A 182 -16.44 6.30 -15.64
N GLY A 183 -15.84 6.87 -14.59
CA GLY A 183 -14.38 6.89 -14.41
C GLY A 183 -13.70 8.24 -14.66
N GLY A 184 -14.47 9.28 -15.02
CA GLY A 184 -13.98 10.67 -15.11
C GLY A 184 -12.68 10.85 -15.91
N ILE A 185 -11.79 11.72 -15.41
CA ILE A 185 -10.53 12.12 -16.07
C ILE A 185 -9.63 10.92 -16.47
N PRO A 186 -9.39 9.90 -15.63
CA PRO A 186 -8.64 8.72 -16.06
C PRO A 186 -9.18 8.08 -17.33
N ARG A 187 -10.51 8.02 -17.49
CA ARG A 187 -11.11 7.49 -18.72
C ARG A 187 -10.99 8.47 -19.87
N VAL A 188 -11.31 9.76 -19.68
CA VAL A 188 -11.46 10.68 -20.82
C VAL A 188 -10.16 11.30 -21.32
N ALA A 189 -9.19 11.52 -20.44
CA ALA A 189 -8.02 12.34 -20.76
C ALA A 189 -6.72 11.55 -20.84
N ILE A 190 -6.59 10.44 -20.09
CA ILE A 190 -5.34 9.67 -20.09
C ILE A 190 -5.32 8.74 -21.31
N PRO A 191 -4.30 8.79 -22.18
CA PRO A 191 -4.22 7.93 -23.36
C PRO A 191 -4.08 6.45 -23.01
N ASP A 192 -4.59 5.57 -23.89
CA ASP A 192 -4.62 4.11 -23.67
C ASP A 192 -3.25 3.47 -23.51
N TYR A 193 -2.23 3.98 -24.19
CA TYR A 193 -0.85 3.46 -24.05
C TYR A 193 -0.29 3.70 -22.63
N ARG A 194 -0.83 4.67 -21.89
CA ARG A 194 -0.44 4.98 -20.51
C ARG A 194 -1.38 4.32 -19.50
N LEU A 195 -2.69 4.39 -19.76
CA LEU A 195 -3.72 3.78 -18.94
C LEU A 195 -4.78 3.11 -19.82
N PRO A 196 -4.66 1.79 -20.05
CA PRO A 196 -5.62 1.04 -20.84
C PRO A 196 -7.03 1.13 -20.25
N LYS A 197 -8.06 1.37 -21.08
CA LYS A 197 -9.45 1.52 -20.60
C LYS A 197 -9.98 0.29 -19.88
N ASN A 198 -9.56 -0.90 -20.32
CA ASN A 198 -9.95 -2.16 -19.70
C ASN A 198 -9.50 -2.28 -18.23
N VAL A 199 -8.43 -1.58 -17.81
CA VAL A 199 -8.02 -1.51 -16.40
C VAL A 199 -9.06 -0.73 -15.61
N ILE A 200 -9.47 0.43 -16.13
CA ILE A 200 -10.51 1.28 -15.54
C ILE A 200 -11.84 0.54 -15.48
N ASP A 201 -12.22 -0.15 -16.56
CA ASP A 201 -13.45 -0.95 -16.62
C ASP A 201 -13.50 -1.98 -15.50
N LYS A 202 -12.44 -2.79 -15.35
CA LYS A 202 -12.35 -3.82 -14.30
C LYS A 202 -12.48 -3.26 -12.89
N GLU A 203 -11.81 -2.16 -12.59
CA GLU A 203 -11.87 -1.57 -11.24
C GLU A 203 -13.23 -0.95 -10.94
N ILE A 204 -13.81 -0.28 -11.93
CA ILE A 204 -15.17 0.27 -11.80
C ILE A 204 -16.17 -0.85 -11.60
N GLU A 205 -16.13 -1.92 -12.40
CA GLU A 205 -17.03 -3.08 -12.25
C GLU A 205 -16.96 -3.66 -10.83
N GLN A 206 -15.75 -3.86 -10.30
CA GLN A 206 -15.56 -4.35 -8.93
C GLN A 206 -16.18 -3.42 -7.86
N ILE A 207 -16.13 -2.11 -8.07
CA ILE A 207 -16.77 -1.14 -7.18
C ILE A 207 -18.30 -1.23 -7.32
N VAL A 208 -18.82 -1.29 -8.56
CA VAL A 208 -20.27 -1.38 -8.85
C VAL A 208 -20.89 -2.65 -8.27
N GLU A 209 -20.17 -3.76 -8.27
CA GLU A 209 -20.57 -5.03 -7.64
C GLU A 209 -20.83 -4.91 -6.12
N LEU A 210 -20.43 -3.81 -5.48
CA LEU A 210 -20.82 -3.47 -4.12
C LEU A 210 -22.27 -2.98 -4.01
N GLY A 211 -23.06 -3.04 -5.08
CA GLY A 211 -24.48 -2.70 -5.07
C GLY A 211 -24.74 -1.20 -5.04
N ILE A 212 -23.87 -0.44 -5.71
CA ILE A 212 -24.03 1.01 -5.91
C ILE A 212 -25.04 1.24 -7.03
N ASP A 213 -26.03 2.11 -6.82
CA ASP A 213 -26.95 2.54 -7.87
C ASP A 213 -26.25 3.59 -8.75
N ILE A 214 -26.37 3.47 -10.07
CA ILE A 214 -25.67 4.34 -11.02
C ILE A 214 -26.65 4.98 -11.97
N ARG A 215 -26.54 6.29 -12.09
CA ARG A 215 -27.35 7.14 -12.96
C ARG A 215 -26.43 7.91 -13.90
N THR A 216 -26.05 7.28 -15.02
CA THR A 216 -25.33 7.96 -16.11
C THR A 216 -26.27 8.87 -16.89
N ASN A 217 -25.72 9.68 -17.81
CA ASN A 217 -26.48 10.66 -18.60
C ASN A 217 -27.35 11.60 -17.75
N THR A 218 -26.90 11.90 -16.53
CA THR A 218 -27.66 12.69 -15.56
C THR A 218 -26.78 13.81 -15.01
N ARG A 219 -26.88 15.01 -15.59
CA ARG A 219 -26.20 16.19 -15.10
C ARG A 219 -27.02 16.87 -14.02
N VAL A 220 -26.62 16.69 -12.77
CA VAL A 220 -27.19 17.44 -11.64
C VAL A 220 -26.97 18.95 -11.84
N GLY A 221 -28.02 19.73 -11.57
CA GLY A 221 -28.09 21.17 -11.83
C GLY A 221 -28.60 21.54 -13.23
N LYS A 222 -28.72 20.57 -14.16
CA LYS A 222 -29.27 20.80 -15.51
C LYS A 222 -30.42 19.87 -15.84
N ASP A 223 -30.19 18.56 -15.78
CA ASP A 223 -31.19 17.54 -16.12
C ASP A 223 -32.09 17.24 -14.92
N ILE A 224 -31.51 17.30 -13.71
CA ILE A 224 -32.22 17.24 -12.44
C ILE A 224 -31.74 18.35 -11.51
N SER A 225 -32.59 18.82 -10.61
CA SER A 225 -32.24 19.83 -9.62
C SER A 225 -31.31 19.29 -8.53
N PHE A 226 -30.59 20.18 -7.83
CA PHE A 226 -29.80 19.75 -6.66
C PHE A 226 -30.70 19.26 -5.52
N SER A 227 -31.87 19.88 -5.31
CA SER A 227 -32.82 19.46 -4.28
C SER A 227 -33.38 18.06 -4.52
N SER A 228 -33.52 17.62 -5.78
CA SER A 228 -34.00 16.27 -6.10
C SER A 228 -33.02 15.13 -5.77
N VAL A 229 -31.73 15.43 -5.57
CA VAL A 229 -30.74 14.44 -5.12
C VAL A 229 -30.54 14.45 -3.60
N THR A 230 -31.06 15.46 -2.91
CA THR A 230 -31.05 15.53 -1.46
C THR A 230 -32.09 14.53 -0.91
N LEU A 231 -31.60 13.40 -0.42
CA LEU A 231 -32.44 12.38 0.21
C LEU A 231 -32.78 12.88 1.63
N ALA A 232 -34.08 13.06 1.89
CA ALA A 232 -34.62 13.48 3.19
C ALA A 232 -34.33 12.46 4.30
#